data_AF-A0A151DVX8-F1
#
_entry.id   AF-A0A151DVX8-F1
#
_cell.length_a   1.000
_cell.length_b   1.000
_cell.length_c   1.000
_cell.angle_alpha   90.00
_cell.angle_beta   90.00
_cell.angle_gamma   90.00
#
_symmetry.space_group_name_H-M   'P 1'
#
loop_
_entity.id
_entity.type
_entity.pdbx_description
1 polymer ?
#
loop_
_entity_poly.entity_id
_entity_poly.type
_entity_poly.pdbx_seq_one_letter_code
_entity_poly.pdbx_strand_id
1 'polypeptide(L)'
;MEITEAEDNDVQQIMDLFIKIYGRDYPFQKFYDTKWLTKSVYSDDNIFLVAKEKNKIIGTGSVFLTAGSFSDLIGEFGRLVVDPDYGKKGAGTQIMSGLIDSVSKMIQFGFAECRVVHSGAQKISEHCGFFATGFEPNKYQLASSRESVVFVTKLFDPALSLRRNNPRVIANIYPMAAKSMQNLGLPVDLIVEDDVDGYPTEKSFDIKELESAGVSPLLRIERGRIKNPEIFGNLSLSYGFFKIATDQTHYLVAKEKGVTLGAIGFTIDNIDKKVKVLELIEFDDEVKGYLLSTLVKQSTEKYGAKYIEMDISAYSPQMQKTLDRLGFVPVAYCPSMVFRGVERLDIVRMAKLNFPPDVKNLKLTDMSKDMFKLAMKDLEVKKIGMEITEVTRNSDIFQGLSDGELSQLAQICKMVSYKAGETICCEGECGNEIFVLAEGRASVRAIRTGKKRSKIGTITQGEIFGEMSIIEDLPRVADLVTDVDSKLVVIDKFELENLMNRNCHLGKVVMQNMAKGLSRKLRRI
;
A
#
# COMPACT_ATOMS: atom_id res chain seq x y z
N MET A 1 -14.39 11.57 -38.68
CA MET A 1 -13.88 10.62 -37.70
C MET A 1 -15.05 9.78 -37.27
N GLU A 2 -14.91 8.47 -37.31
CA GLU A 2 -15.96 7.51 -36.99
C GLU A 2 -15.47 6.64 -35.83
N ILE A 3 -16.35 6.35 -34.85
CA ILE A 3 -16.06 5.44 -33.74
C ILE A 3 -16.79 4.13 -34.03
N THR A 4 -16.05 3.03 -34.14
CA THR A 4 -16.61 1.69 -34.36
C THR A 4 -16.04 0.72 -33.34
N GLU A 5 -16.73 -0.41 -33.14
CA GLU A 5 -16.11 -1.57 -32.49
C GLU A 5 -14.93 -2.06 -33.34
N ALA A 6 -13.91 -2.61 -32.66
CA ALA A 6 -12.73 -3.15 -33.32
C ALA A 6 -13.04 -4.51 -33.95
N GLU A 7 -12.46 -4.77 -35.13
CA GLU A 7 -12.55 -6.06 -35.84
C GLU A 7 -11.17 -6.70 -35.99
N ASP A 8 -11.08 -7.95 -36.47
CA ASP A 8 -9.79 -8.64 -36.67
C ASP A 8 -8.82 -7.85 -37.56
N ASN A 9 -9.35 -7.20 -38.61
CA ASN A 9 -8.56 -6.38 -39.52
C ASN A 9 -7.96 -5.12 -38.86
N ASP A 10 -8.46 -4.73 -37.69
CA ASP A 10 -7.98 -3.57 -36.92
C ASP A 10 -6.82 -3.94 -35.97
N VAL A 11 -6.68 -5.22 -35.60
CA VAL A 11 -5.73 -5.72 -34.58
C VAL A 11 -4.30 -5.25 -34.83
N GLN A 12 -3.82 -5.38 -36.07
CA GLN A 12 -2.47 -4.96 -36.43
C GLN A 12 -2.27 -3.45 -36.25
N GLN A 13 -3.23 -2.64 -36.71
CA GLN A 13 -3.16 -1.18 -36.58
C GLN A 13 -3.28 -0.71 -35.13
N ILE A 14 -4.06 -1.41 -34.29
CA ILE A 14 -4.11 -1.17 -32.85
C ILE A 14 -2.73 -1.41 -32.24
N MET A 15 -2.12 -2.57 -32.52
CA MET A 15 -0.78 -2.88 -32.01
C MET A 15 0.27 -1.86 -32.48
N ASP A 16 0.25 -1.49 -33.76
CA ASP A 16 1.17 -0.48 -34.33
C ASP A 16 1.01 0.88 -33.65
N LEU A 17 -0.21 1.27 -33.28
CA LEU A 17 -0.48 2.50 -32.54
C LEU A 17 0.12 2.47 -31.13
N PHE A 18 -0.01 1.34 -30.42
CA PHE A 18 0.65 1.14 -29.12
C PHE A 18 2.17 1.20 -29.26
N ILE A 19 2.74 0.58 -30.31
CA ILE A 19 4.17 0.63 -30.58
C ILE A 19 4.63 2.06 -30.89
N LYS A 20 3.87 2.82 -31.67
CA LYS A 20 4.18 4.23 -31.97
C LYS A 20 4.28 5.08 -30.72
N ILE A 21 3.44 4.83 -29.72
CA ILE A 21 3.29 5.70 -28.54
C ILE A 21 4.14 5.25 -27.36
N TYR A 22 4.28 3.94 -27.17
CA TYR A 22 4.98 3.35 -26.02
C TYR A 22 6.23 2.55 -26.40
N GLY A 23 6.56 2.44 -27.69
CA GLY A 23 7.60 1.53 -28.15
C GLY A 23 7.23 0.09 -27.81
N ARG A 24 8.07 -0.59 -27.01
CA ARG A 24 7.74 -1.91 -26.44
C ARG A 24 7.65 -1.90 -24.91
N ASP A 25 7.54 -0.71 -24.34
CA ASP A 25 7.59 -0.49 -22.89
C ASP A 25 6.19 -0.23 -22.31
N TYR A 26 5.14 -0.80 -22.92
CA TYR A 26 3.80 -0.73 -22.33
C TYR A 26 3.70 -1.77 -21.20
N PRO A 27 3.18 -1.43 -20.00
CA PRO A 27 3.12 -2.36 -18.88
C PRO A 27 2.45 -3.70 -19.21
N PHE A 28 1.39 -3.68 -20.01
CA PHE A 28 0.69 -4.89 -20.40
C PHE A 28 1.25 -5.49 -21.69
N GLN A 29 2.32 -6.26 -21.55
CA GLN A 29 3.09 -6.82 -22.68
C GLN A 29 2.28 -7.70 -23.64
N LYS A 30 1.16 -8.30 -23.19
CA LYS A 30 0.26 -9.09 -24.05
C LYS A 30 -0.39 -8.27 -25.19
N PHE A 31 -0.40 -6.93 -25.10
CA PHE A 31 -0.85 -6.08 -26.22
C PHE A 31 0.04 -6.18 -27.47
N TYR A 32 1.26 -6.70 -27.33
CA TYR A 32 2.18 -6.96 -28.43
C TYR A 32 2.07 -8.40 -28.98
N ASP A 33 1.10 -9.19 -28.50
CA ASP A 33 0.75 -10.51 -29.03
C ASP A 33 -0.55 -10.40 -29.84
N THR A 34 -0.45 -10.52 -31.16
CA THR A 34 -1.59 -10.42 -32.06
C THR A 34 -2.63 -11.51 -31.83
N LYS A 35 -2.23 -12.72 -31.44
CA LYS A 35 -3.19 -13.81 -31.16
C LYS A 35 -4.01 -13.50 -29.92
N TRP A 36 -3.36 -12.97 -28.89
CA TRP A 36 -4.04 -12.54 -27.68
C TRP A 36 -5.00 -11.38 -28.00
N LEU A 37 -4.54 -10.37 -28.74
CA LEU A 37 -5.35 -9.21 -29.08
C LEU A 37 -6.56 -9.56 -29.96
N THR A 38 -6.40 -10.41 -31.00
CA THR A 38 -7.52 -10.95 -31.78
C THR A 38 -8.53 -11.65 -30.88
N LYS A 39 -8.07 -12.52 -29.97
CA LYS A 39 -8.96 -13.20 -29.02
C LYS A 39 -9.69 -12.21 -28.11
N SER A 40 -9.00 -11.17 -27.65
CA SER A 40 -9.57 -10.15 -26.77
C SER A 40 -10.61 -9.28 -27.46
N VAL A 41 -10.40 -8.94 -28.74
CA VAL A 41 -11.36 -8.17 -29.55
C VAL A 41 -12.69 -8.91 -29.73
N TYR A 42 -12.67 -10.24 -29.85
CA TYR A 42 -13.88 -11.07 -29.99
C TYR A 42 -14.46 -11.62 -28.68
N SER A 43 -13.87 -11.29 -27.54
CA SER A 43 -14.29 -11.84 -26.26
C SER A 43 -15.43 -11.01 -25.67
N ASP A 44 -16.51 -11.67 -25.23
CA ASP A 44 -17.65 -11.02 -24.55
C ASP A 44 -17.23 -10.31 -23.23
N ASP A 45 -16.05 -10.63 -22.72
CA ASP A 45 -15.47 -10.04 -21.52
C ASP A 45 -14.81 -8.66 -21.77
N ASN A 46 -14.65 -8.25 -23.04
CA ASN A 46 -13.98 -7.01 -23.39
C ASN A 46 -14.71 -6.26 -24.50
N ILE A 47 -14.73 -4.94 -24.42
CA ILE A 47 -15.22 -4.07 -25.50
C ILE A 47 -14.08 -3.20 -25.97
N PHE A 48 -13.78 -3.23 -27.27
CA PHE A 48 -12.77 -2.40 -27.90
C PHE A 48 -13.43 -1.44 -28.89
N LEU A 49 -13.17 -0.15 -28.72
CA LEU A 49 -13.55 0.86 -29.69
C LEU A 49 -12.31 1.45 -30.36
N VAL A 50 -12.47 1.80 -31.63
CA VAL A 50 -11.44 2.43 -32.46
C VAL A 50 -12.00 3.68 -33.13
N ALA A 51 -11.19 4.72 -33.19
CA ALA A 51 -11.47 5.92 -33.98
C ALA A 51 -10.79 5.79 -35.35
N LYS A 52 -11.58 5.86 -36.42
CA LYS A 52 -11.12 5.75 -37.81
C LYS A 52 -11.22 7.09 -38.55
N GLU A 53 -10.18 7.42 -39.32
CA GLU A 53 -10.18 8.52 -40.29
C GLU A 53 -9.56 8.02 -41.60
N LYS A 54 -10.33 8.01 -42.69
CA LYS A 54 -9.91 7.49 -44.02
C LYS A 54 -9.32 6.06 -43.94
N ASN A 55 -10.00 5.14 -43.26
CA ASN A 55 -9.60 3.74 -43.01
C ASN A 55 -8.31 3.54 -42.20
N LYS A 56 -7.76 4.59 -41.60
CA LYS A 56 -6.64 4.50 -40.65
C LYS A 56 -7.16 4.63 -39.22
N ILE A 57 -6.70 3.75 -38.33
CA ILE A 57 -6.96 3.88 -36.89
C ILE A 57 -6.10 5.02 -36.34
N ILE A 58 -6.78 6.01 -35.75
CA ILE A 58 -6.14 7.18 -35.12
C ILE A 58 -6.32 7.19 -33.60
N GLY A 59 -7.07 6.24 -33.06
CA GLY A 59 -7.21 6.04 -31.61
C GLY A 59 -7.91 4.74 -31.27
N THR A 60 -7.70 4.26 -30.06
CA THR A 60 -8.32 3.05 -29.52
C THR A 60 -8.54 3.20 -28.02
N GLY A 61 -9.50 2.47 -27.47
CA GLY A 61 -9.73 2.32 -26.03
C GLY A 61 -10.54 1.07 -25.77
N SER A 62 -10.51 0.57 -24.54
CA SER A 62 -11.29 -0.62 -24.19
C SER A 62 -11.81 -0.61 -22.75
N VAL A 63 -12.83 -1.44 -22.52
CA VAL A 63 -13.31 -1.80 -21.18
C VAL A 63 -13.17 -3.30 -21.00
N PHE A 64 -12.56 -3.73 -19.89
CA PHE A 64 -12.53 -5.14 -19.48
C PHE A 64 -13.55 -5.37 -18.36
N LEU A 65 -14.39 -6.39 -18.50
CA LEU A 65 -15.49 -6.74 -17.58
C LEU A 65 -15.10 -7.84 -16.58
N THR A 66 -13.81 -8.19 -16.55
CA THR A 66 -13.23 -9.26 -15.70
C THR A 66 -12.50 -8.72 -14.47
N ALA A 67 -12.67 -7.43 -14.17
CA ALA A 67 -12.16 -6.85 -12.94
C ALA A 67 -13.06 -7.28 -11.76
N GLY A 68 -12.49 -7.91 -10.75
CA GLY A 68 -13.27 -8.42 -9.61
C GLY A 68 -14.08 -9.68 -9.94
N SER A 69 -14.99 -10.08 -9.04
CA SER A 69 -15.88 -11.20 -9.31
C SER A 69 -16.90 -10.81 -10.38
N PHE A 70 -17.33 -11.76 -11.21
CA PHE A 70 -18.39 -11.55 -12.20
C PHE A 70 -19.64 -10.90 -11.59
N SER A 71 -20.00 -11.25 -10.35
CA SER A 71 -21.15 -10.69 -9.62
C SER A 71 -20.99 -9.21 -9.26
N ASP A 72 -19.76 -8.69 -9.26
CA ASP A 72 -19.50 -7.31 -8.84
C ASP A 72 -19.85 -6.29 -9.94
N LEU A 73 -19.97 -6.72 -11.20
CA LEU A 73 -20.33 -5.87 -12.35
C LEU A 73 -19.41 -4.65 -12.49
N ILE A 74 -18.10 -4.91 -12.55
CA ILE A 74 -17.06 -3.89 -12.62
C ILE A 74 -16.50 -3.79 -14.05
N GLY A 75 -16.32 -2.57 -14.54
CA GLY A 75 -15.61 -2.28 -15.80
C GLY A 75 -14.27 -1.57 -15.55
N GLU A 76 -13.18 -2.17 -16.01
CA GLU A 76 -11.87 -1.52 -16.07
C GLU A 76 -11.70 -0.82 -17.42
N PHE A 77 -11.86 0.51 -17.42
CA PHE A 77 -11.63 1.36 -18.57
C PHE A 77 -10.14 1.64 -18.71
N GLY A 78 -9.64 1.57 -19.92
CA GLY A 78 -8.24 1.90 -20.16
C GLY A 78 -7.84 1.67 -21.59
N ARG A 79 -6.53 1.45 -21.76
CA ARG A 79 -5.92 1.18 -23.08
C ARG A 79 -6.29 2.29 -24.09
N LEU A 80 -6.57 3.48 -23.57
CA LEU A 80 -6.99 4.66 -24.32
C LEU A 80 -5.75 5.34 -24.89
N VAL A 81 -5.62 5.28 -26.20
CA VAL A 81 -4.45 5.72 -26.93
C VAL A 81 -4.92 6.48 -28.16
N VAL A 82 -4.33 7.64 -28.43
CA VAL A 82 -4.66 8.48 -29.59
C VAL A 82 -3.37 8.84 -30.28
N ASP A 83 -3.34 8.72 -31.60
CA ASP A 83 -2.20 9.12 -32.43
C ASP A 83 -1.86 10.60 -32.15
N PRO A 84 -0.62 10.94 -31.73
CA PRO A 84 -0.22 12.31 -31.42
C PRO A 84 -0.48 13.30 -32.56
N ASP A 85 -0.41 12.84 -33.81
CA ASP A 85 -0.68 13.67 -35.00
C ASP A 85 -2.17 14.10 -35.09
N TYR A 86 -3.04 13.44 -34.32
CA TYR A 86 -4.49 13.63 -34.29
C TYR A 86 -5.01 14.03 -32.89
N GLY A 87 -4.12 14.15 -31.89
CA GLY A 87 -4.43 14.27 -30.46
C GLY A 87 -5.23 15.50 -30.00
N LYS A 88 -5.59 16.41 -30.91
CA LYS A 88 -6.42 17.61 -30.63
C LYS A 88 -7.83 17.56 -31.22
N LYS A 89 -8.22 16.46 -31.89
CA LYS A 89 -9.55 16.33 -32.53
C LYS A 89 -10.64 15.74 -31.61
N GLY A 90 -10.38 15.56 -30.32
CA GLY A 90 -11.35 15.01 -29.37
C GLY A 90 -11.59 13.49 -29.46
N ALA A 91 -10.76 12.77 -30.23
CA ALA A 91 -10.89 11.32 -30.44
C ALA A 91 -10.94 10.54 -29.13
N GLY A 92 -10.03 10.83 -28.19
CA GLY A 92 -9.98 10.12 -26.90
C GLY A 92 -11.25 10.31 -26.07
N THR A 93 -11.82 11.52 -26.06
CA THR A 93 -13.10 11.79 -25.39
C THR A 93 -14.25 11.03 -26.04
N GLN A 94 -14.33 11.01 -27.38
CA GLN A 94 -15.39 10.29 -28.09
C GLN A 94 -15.30 8.76 -27.89
N ILE A 95 -14.08 8.20 -27.89
CA ILE A 95 -13.85 6.78 -27.57
C ILE A 95 -14.31 6.50 -26.14
N MET A 96 -13.87 7.30 -25.17
CA MET A 96 -14.24 7.11 -23.76
C MET A 96 -15.76 7.22 -23.54
N SER A 97 -16.42 8.20 -24.15
CA SER A 97 -17.89 8.33 -24.12
C SER A 97 -18.59 7.13 -24.75
N GLY A 98 -18.14 6.68 -25.93
CA GLY A 98 -18.70 5.49 -26.59
C GLY A 98 -18.54 4.24 -25.74
N LEU A 99 -17.39 4.05 -25.08
CA LEU A 99 -17.17 2.92 -24.16
C LEU A 99 -18.14 2.95 -22.98
N ILE A 100 -18.33 4.13 -22.37
CA ILE A 100 -19.29 4.34 -21.26
C ILE A 100 -20.70 3.97 -21.72
N ASP A 101 -21.11 4.43 -22.90
CA ASP A 101 -22.44 4.16 -23.43
C ASP A 101 -22.65 2.66 -23.67
N SER A 102 -21.66 1.98 -24.26
CA SER A 102 -21.68 0.53 -24.50
C SER A 102 -21.88 -0.26 -23.22
N VAL A 103 -21.20 0.09 -22.12
CA VAL A 103 -21.24 -0.70 -20.87
C VAL A 103 -22.23 -0.18 -19.83
N SER A 104 -22.89 0.95 -20.07
CA SER A 104 -23.76 1.64 -19.09
C SER A 104 -24.84 0.76 -18.45
N LYS A 105 -25.28 -0.30 -19.16
CA LYS A 105 -26.29 -1.27 -18.69
C LYS A 105 -25.70 -2.59 -18.20
N MET A 106 -24.39 -2.78 -18.34
CA MET A 106 -23.67 -4.02 -17.99
C MET A 106 -22.92 -3.91 -16.67
N ILE A 107 -22.44 -2.71 -16.33
CA ILE A 107 -21.64 -2.47 -15.13
C ILE A 107 -22.34 -1.53 -14.15
N GLN A 108 -21.95 -1.63 -12.89
CA GLN A 108 -22.41 -0.75 -11.80
C GLN A 108 -21.25 0.09 -11.25
N PHE A 109 -20.02 -0.34 -11.45
CA PHE A 109 -18.82 0.37 -11.03
C PHE A 109 -17.80 0.38 -12.18
N GLY A 110 -17.29 1.56 -12.53
CA GLY A 110 -16.23 1.72 -13.52
C GLY A 110 -15.00 2.36 -12.88
N PHE A 111 -13.81 1.89 -13.24
CA PHE A 111 -12.57 2.57 -12.89
C PHE A 111 -11.59 2.63 -14.04
N ALA A 112 -10.64 3.56 -13.96
CA ALA A 112 -9.49 3.61 -14.84
C ALA A 112 -8.23 3.95 -14.06
N GLU A 113 -7.10 3.43 -14.51
CA GLU A 113 -5.78 3.74 -13.96
C GLU A 113 -5.05 4.69 -14.93
N CYS A 114 -5.04 5.97 -14.59
CA CYS A 114 -4.53 7.02 -15.45
C CYS A 114 -3.05 7.28 -15.17
N ARG A 115 -2.21 7.10 -16.18
CA ARG A 115 -0.78 7.44 -16.13
C ARG A 115 -0.53 8.89 -15.74
N VAL A 116 0.61 9.13 -15.10
CA VAL A 116 0.99 10.45 -14.54
C VAL A 116 2.17 11.11 -15.25
N VAL A 117 2.75 10.46 -16.25
CA VAL A 117 3.76 11.08 -17.15
C VAL A 117 3.15 12.20 -18.00
N HIS A 118 1.84 12.16 -18.21
CA HIS A 118 1.04 13.20 -18.83
C HIS A 118 -0.34 13.30 -18.17
N SER A 119 -0.98 14.46 -18.22
CA SER A 119 -2.34 14.63 -17.65
C SER A 119 -3.46 14.31 -18.66
N GLY A 120 -3.16 13.80 -19.86
CA GLY A 120 -4.13 13.65 -20.95
C GLY A 120 -5.28 12.71 -20.60
N ALA A 121 -4.95 11.48 -20.21
CA ALA A 121 -5.95 10.48 -19.79
C ALA A 121 -6.76 10.95 -18.57
N GLN A 122 -6.11 11.57 -17.58
CA GLN A 122 -6.78 12.13 -16.40
C GLN A 122 -7.86 13.15 -16.81
N LYS A 123 -7.51 14.10 -17.68
CA LYS A 123 -8.45 15.13 -18.17
C LYS A 123 -9.60 14.54 -18.99
N ILE A 124 -9.35 13.52 -19.80
CA ILE A 124 -10.40 12.84 -20.57
C ILE A 124 -11.36 12.12 -19.62
N SER A 125 -10.82 11.37 -18.65
CA SER A 125 -11.61 10.68 -17.63
C SER A 125 -12.47 11.66 -16.83
N GLU A 126 -11.90 12.77 -16.35
CA GLU A 126 -12.61 13.85 -15.65
C GLU A 126 -13.75 14.42 -16.49
N HIS A 127 -13.50 14.69 -17.78
CA HIS A 127 -14.52 15.20 -18.70
C HIS A 127 -15.67 14.19 -18.92
N CYS A 128 -15.39 12.88 -18.86
CA CYS A 128 -16.39 11.82 -18.98
C CYS A 128 -17.04 11.43 -17.64
N GLY A 129 -16.81 12.21 -16.58
CA GLY A 129 -17.43 12.03 -15.27
C GLY A 129 -16.83 10.90 -14.45
N PHE A 130 -15.54 10.61 -14.64
CA PHE A 130 -14.74 9.86 -13.68
C PHE A 130 -14.04 10.85 -12.75
N PHE A 131 -13.90 10.49 -11.47
CA PHE A 131 -13.26 11.35 -10.49
C PHE A 131 -12.12 10.61 -9.81
N ALA A 132 -11.04 11.32 -9.48
CA ALA A 132 -9.91 10.73 -8.75
C ALA A 132 -10.37 10.23 -7.37
N THR A 133 -10.17 8.93 -7.12
CA THR A 133 -10.48 8.27 -5.84
C THR A 133 -9.30 7.52 -5.24
N GLY A 134 -8.11 7.65 -5.87
CA GLY A 134 -6.87 7.11 -5.36
C GLY A 134 -5.64 7.54 -6.14
N PHE A 135 -4.47 7.27 -5.58
CA PHE A 135 -3.17 7.41 -6.20
C PHE A 135 -2.33 6.18 -5.85
N GLU A 136 -1.83 5.47 -6.86
CA GLU A 136 -1.09 4.22 -6.71
C GLU A 136 0.38 4.45 -7.12
N PRO A 137 1.28 4.66 -6.15
CA PRO A 137 2.67 5.04 -6.40
C PRO A 137 3.48 3.87 -6.95
N ASN A 138 4.19 4.11 -8.06
CA ASN A 138 5.17 3.19 -8.64
C ASN A 138 4.65 1.74 -8.81
N LYS A 139 3.36 1.60 -9.12
CA LYS A 139 2.64 0.32 -9.27
C LYS A 139 3.19 -0.54 -10.40
N TYR A 140 3.45 0.07 -11.56
CA TYR A 140 3.85 -0.65 -12.78
C TYR A 140 5.35 -0.61 -13.01
N GLN A 141 5.93 -1.74 -13.43
CA GLN A 141 7.34 -1.84 -13.81
C GLN A 141 7.50 -1.58 -15.31
N LEU A 142 8.33 -0.58 -15.64
CA LEU A 142 8.81 -0.30 -17.00
C LEU A 142 10.27 -0.75 -17.13
N ALA A 143 10.84 -0.70 -18.34
CA ALA A 143 12.20 -1.18 -18.63
C ALA A 143 13.29 -0.58 -17.71
N SER A 144 13.19 0.69 -17.36
CA SER A 144 14.20 1.41 -16.55
C SER A 144 13.65 2.11 -15.31
N SER A 145 12.34 2.08 -15.08
CA SER A 145 11.69 2.84 -14.00
C SER A 145 10.37 2.19 -13.56
N ARG A 146 9.76 2.74 -12.50
CA ARG A 146 8.41 2.39 -12.09
C ARG A 146 7.49 3.57 -12.25
N GLU A 147 6.27 3.31 -12.69
CA GLU A 147 5.29 4.37 -12.93
C GLU A 147 4.15 4.35 -11.91
N SER A 148 3.73 5.55 -11.53
CA SER A 148 2.56 5.76 -10.67
C SER A 148 1.32 6.02 -11.52
N VAL A 149 0.15 5.70 -10.99
CA VAL A 149 -1.13 5.96 -11.66
C VAL A 149 -2.10 6.65 -10.71
N VAL A 150 -3.01 7.44 -11.28
CA VAL A 150 -4.18 7.96 -10.57
C VAL A 150 -5.33 7.00 -10.79
N PHE A 151 -5.91 6.52 -9.71
CA PHE A 151 -7.10 5.69 -9.76
C PHE A 151 -8.33 6.60 -9.83
N VAL A 152 -9.10 6.50 -10.93
CA VAL A 152 -10.32 7.29 -11.14
C VAL A 152 -11.54 6.39 -11.21
N THR A 153 -12.66 6.83 -10.66
CA THR A 153 -13.89 6.05 -10.51
C THR A 153 -15.10 6.75 -11.12
N LYS A 154 -16.01 5.96 -11.69
CA LYS A 154 -17.36 6.35 -12.09
C LYS A 154 -18.36 5.33 -11.57
N LEU A 155 -19.45 5.81 -10.98
CA LEU A 155 -20.55 4.97 -10.50
C LEU A 155 -21.69 4.97 -11.53
N PHE A 156 -22.33 3.81 -11.69
CA PHE A 156 -23.45 3.61 -12.61
C PHE A 156 -24.66 3.14 -11.81
N ASP A 157 -25.86 3.56 -12.20
CA ASP A 157 -27.07 3.09 -11.54
C ASP A 157 -27.24 1.57 -11.73
N PRO A 158 -27.74 0.83 -10.72
CA PRO A 158 -28.23 1.28 -9.42
C PRO A 158 -27.19 1.27 -8.28
N ALA A 159 -25.88 1.32 -8.56
CA ALA A 159 -24.83 1.05 -7.57
C ALA A 159 -25.05 1.74 -6.22
N LEU A 160 -25.23 3.06 -6.25
CA LEU A 160 -25.41 3.86 -5.04
C LEU A 160 -26.68 3.53 -4.25
N SER A 161 -27.76 3.10 -4.91
CA SER A 161 -29.00 2.73 -4.22
C SER A 161 -28.87 1.42 -3.44
N LEU A 162 -27.91 0.58 -3.81
CA LEU A 162 -27.56 -0.67 -3.13
C LEU A 162 -26.40 -0.49 -2.16
N ARG A 163 -25.76 0.68 -2.11
CA ARG A 163 -24.60 0.93 -1.26
C ARG A 163 -25.01 0.80 0.20
N ARG A 164 -24.28 -0.04 0.94
CA ARG A 164 -24.40 -0.11 2.40
C ARG A 164 -23.93 1.22 3.00
N ASN A 165 -24.64 1.74 3.99
CA ASN A 165 -24.27 3.00 4.65
C ASN A 165 -23.31 2.77 5.82
N ASN A 166 -22.67 3.84 6.25
CA ASN A 166 -21.80 3.91 7.42
C ASN A 166 -20.59 2.94 7.39
N PRO A 167 -19.67 3.07 6.40
CA PRO A 167 -18.40 2.35 6.44
C PRO A 167 -17.61 2.67 7.72
N ARG A 168 -16.90 1.68 8.25
CA ARG A 168 -16.10 1.76 9.49
C ARG A 168 -14.62 1.74 9.14
N VAL A 169 -14.00 2.90 9.22
CA VAL A 169 -12.62 3.11 8.77
C VAL A 169 -11.69 3.48 9.92
N ILE A 170 -10.45 2.99 9.92
CA ILE A 170 -9.42 3.47 10.85
C ILE A 170 -9.02 4.92 10.52
N ALA A 171 -8.44 5.63 11.50
CA ALA A 171 -8.09 7.04 11.36
C ALA A 171 -7.17 7.32 10.14
N ASN A 172 -6.28 6.39 9.81
CA ASN A 172 -5.36 6.51 8.68
C ASN A 172 -6.09 6.51 7.31
N ILE A 173 -7.22 5.81 7.18
CA ILE A 173 -7.96 5.68 5.92
C ILE A 173 -8.93 6.84 5.70
N TYR A 174 -9.42 7.45 6.79
CA TYR A 174 -10.45 8.48 6.76
C TYR A 174 -10.17 9.63 5.78
N PRO A 175 -8.97 10.25 5.73
CA PRO A 175 -8.71 11.39 4.83
C PRO A 175 -8.91 11.04 3.35
N MET A 176 -8.41 9.88 2.92
CA MET A 176 -8.57 9.40 1.54
C MET A 176 -10.03 9.04 1.25
N ALA A 177 -10.68 8.33 2.16
CA ALA A 177 -12.07 7.93 2.01
C ALA A 177 -13.00 9.15 1.90
N ALA A 178 -12.89 10.11 2.82
CA ALA A 178 -13.69 11.33 2.81
C ALA A 178 -13.49 12.13 1.52
N LYS A 179 -12.24 12.25 1.05
CA LYS A 179 -11.95 12.95 -0.21
C LYS A 179 -12.50 12.21 -1.43
N SER A 180 -12.42 10.88 -1.48
CA SER A 180 -13.02 10.08 -2.56
C SER A 180 -14.53 10.26 -2.62
N MET A 181 -15.21 10.23 -1.48
CA MET A 181 -16.65 10.46 -1.40
C MET A 181 -17.04 11.87 -1.85
N GLN A 182 -16.31 12.91 -1.40
CA GLN A 182 -16.52 14.28 -1.85
C GLN A 182 -16.32 14.45 -3.35
N ASN A 183 -15.27 13.84 -3.91
CA ASN A 183 -14.99 13.88 -5.36
C ASN A 183 -16.11 13.22 -6.18
N LEU A 184 -16.75 12.19 -5.65
CA LEU A 184 -17.91 11.52 -6.28
C LEU A 184 -19.26 12.21 -5.95
N GLY A 185 -19.27 13.31 -5.19
CA GLY A 185 -20.50 14.00 -4.80
C GLY A 185 -21.35 13.24 -3.77
N LEU A 186 -20.75 12.33 -3.00
CA LEU A 186 -21.42 11.52 -1.99
C LEU A 186 -21.36 12.19 -0.60
N PRO A 187 -22.38 11.99 0.25
CA PRO A 187 -22.31 12.41 1.65
C PRO A 187 -21.21 11.61 2.37
N VAL A 188 -20.38 12.26 3.17
CA VAL A 188 -19.34 11.59 3.95
C VAL A 188 -19.97 10.97 5.20
N ASP A 189 -20.42 9.71 5.10
CA ASP A 189 -21.09 8.94 6.16
C ASP A 189 -20.15 7.99 6.93
N LEU A 190 -18.84 8.24 6.89
CA LEU A 190 -17.82 7.38 7.48
C LEU A 190 -17.83 7.43 9.01
N ILE A 191 -17.71 6.26 9.65
CA ILE A 191 -17.46 6.11 11.08
C ILE A 191 -15.96 5.82 11.28
N VAL A 192 -15.28 6.65 12.08
CA VAL A 192 -13.90 6.40 12.46
C VAL A 192 -13.87 5.46 13.67
N GLU A 193 -13.21 4.32 13.53
CA GLU A 193 -13.11 3.28 14.55
C GLU A 193 -11.62 2.89 14.71
N ASP A 194 -10.95 3.46 15.72
CA ASP A 194 -9.50 3.34 15.89
C ASP A 194 -9.09 2.67 17.21
N ASP A 195 -10.07 2.33 18.06
CA ASP A 195 -9.94 1.55 19.30
C ASP A 195 -9.90 0.03 19.05
N VAL A 196 -9.93 -0.40 17.79
CA VAL A 196 -9.84 -1.79 17.38
C VAL A 196 -8.38 -2.20 17.17
N ASP A 197 -8.00 -3.34 17.76
CA ASP A 197 -6.71 -3.98 17.50
C ASP A 197 -6.69 -4.72 16.16
N GLY A 198 -5.51 -4.96 15.59
CA GLY A 198 -5.36 -5.89 14.46
C GLY A 198 -5.46 -7.35 14.89
N TYR A 199 -5.56 -8.27 13.92
CA TYR A 199 -5.49 -9.70 14.16
C TYR A 199 -4.17 -10.08 14.85
N PRO A 200 -4.19 -11.00 15.84
CA PRO A 200 -2.99 -11.56 16.45
C PRO A 200 -2.08 -12.23 15.41
N THR A 201 -0.76 -12.09 15.55
CA THR A 201 0.21 -12.64 14.59
C THR A 201 1.24 -13.58 15.22
N GLU A 202 1.14 -13.79 16.53
CA GLU A 202 2.16 -14.45 17.36
C GLU A 202 2.12 -15.97 17.26
N LYS A 203 0.93 -16.53 17.03
CA LYS A 203 0.74 -17.99 16.95
C LYS A 203 1.17 -18.49 15.58
N SER A 204 1.98 -19.55 15.59
CA SER A 204 2.47 -20.19 14.38
C SER A 204 1.65 -21.43 14.00
N PHE A 205 1.39 -21.59 12.71
CA PHE A 205 0.75 -22.77 12.12
C PHE A 205 1.63 -23.40 11.04
N ASP A 206 1.39 -24.68 10.70
CA ASP A 206 2.05 -25.33 9.55
C ASP A 206 1.52 -24.70 8.25
N ILE A 207 2.41 -24.26 7.36
CA ILE A 207 2.06 -23.60 6.09
C ILE A 207 2.51 -24.45 4.93
N LYS A 208 1.55 -24.73 4.03
CA LYS A 208 1.81 -25.47 2.78
C LYS A 208 1.14 -24.77 1.61
N GLU A 209 1.70 -24.96 0.42
CA GLU A 209 0.99 -24.58 -0.80
C GLU A 209 -0.22 -25.50 -1.01
N LEU A 210 -1.28 -24.96 -1.62
CA LEU A 210 -2.50 -25.72 -1.87
C LEU A 210 -2.28 -26.83 -2.90
N GLU A 211 -2.57 -28.05 -2.49
CA GLU A 211 -2.68 -29.21 -3.37
C GLU A 211 -4.15 -29.52 -3.66
N SER A 212 -4.43 -30.31 -4.71
CA SER A 212 -5.79 -30.72 -5.10
C SER A 212 -6.61 -31.29 -3.93
N ALA A 213 -5.99 -32.09 -3.06
CA ALA A 213 -6.63 -32.65 -1.87
C ALA A 213 -7.08 -31.60 -0.83
N GLY A 214 -6.42 -30.43 -0.80
CA GLY A 214 -6.74 -29.33 0.13
C GLY A 214 -7.93 -28.47 -0.30
N VAL A 215 -8.42 -28.63 -1.53
CA VAL A 215 -9.53 -27.82 -2.08
C VAL A 215 -10.85 -28.14 -1.38
N SER A 216 -11.15 -29.42 -1.19
CA SER A 216 -12.41 -29.85 -0.58
C SER A 216 -12.61 -29.33 0.85
N PRO A 217 -11.60 -29.40 1.75
CA PRO A 217 -11.68 -28.77 3.07
C PRO A 217 -11.94 -27.25 3.02
N LEU A 218 -11.24 -26.53 2.15
CA LEU A 218 -11.38 -25.08 2.04
C LEU A 218 -12.75 -24.67 1.49
N LEU A 219 -13.27 -25.37 0.48
CA LEU A 219 -14.62 -25.12 -0.03
C LEU A 219 -15.71 -25.33 1.04
N ARG A 220 -15.49 -26.23 2.02
CA ARG A 220 -16.41 -26.41 3.14
C ARG A 220 -16.38 -25.23 4.11
N ILE A 221 -15.21 -24.64 4.33
CA ILE A 221 -15.06 -23.42 5.14
C ILE A 221 -15.78 -22.27 4.43
N GLU A 222 -15.50 -22.09 3.14
CA GLU A 222 -16.10 -21.04 2.30
C GLU A 222 -17.64 -21.14 2.27
N ARG A 223 -18.20 -22.30 1.92
CA ARG A 223 -19.65 -22.49 1.70
C ARG A 223 -20.51 -22.54 2.96
N GLY A 224 -19.91 -22.64 4.15
CA GLY A 224 -20.67 -22.87 5.39
C GLY A 224 -20.25 -22.01 6.57
N ARG A 225 -19.14 -21.27 6.50
CA ARG A 225 -18.56 -20.59 7.67
C ARG A 225 -18.11 -19.15 7.41
N ILE A 226 -17.78 -18.78 6.17
CA ILE A 226 -17.41 -17.40 5.86
C ILE A 226 -18.68 -16.55 5.73
N LYS A 227 -18.97 -15.76 6.77
CA LYS A 227 -20.14 -14.87 6.78
C LYS A 227 -19.86 -13.53 6.12
N ASN A 228 -18.68 -12.95 6.39
CA ASN A 228 -18.31 -11.61 5.95
C ASN A 228 -16.88 -11.65 5.38
N PRO A 229 -16.71 -11.86 4.06
CA PRO A 229 -15.39 -11.79 3.45
C PRO A 229 -14.81 -10.38 3.58
N GLU A 230 -13.51 -10.30 3.86
CA GLU A 230 -12.82 -9.05 4.20
C GLU A 230 -11.83 -8.62 3.11
N ILE A 231 -11.47 -9.54 2.22
CA ILE A 231 -10.58 -9.33 1.06
C ILE A 231 -11.35 -9.69 -0.20
N PHE A 232 -11.17 -8.90 -1.25
CA PHE A 232 -11.86 -9.06 -2.52
C PHE A 232 -10.88 -9.11 -3.68
N GLY A 233 -11.10 -10.07 -4.58
CA GLY A 233 -10.26 -10.31 -5.74
C GLY A 233 -11.10 -10.71 -6.95
N ASN A 234 -10.42 -10.89 -8.09
CA ASN A 234 -11.04 -11.27 -9.35
C ASN A 234 -11.25 -12.79 -9.52
N LEU A 235 -10.73 -13.58 -8.59
CA LEU A 235 -10.80 -15.03 -8.59
C LEU A 235 -11.11 -15.50 -7.16
N SER A 236 -11.89 -16.57 -7.05
CA SER A 236 -12.19 -17.24 -5.78
C SER A 236 -12.05 -18.75 -5.92
N LEU A 237 -11.84 -19.44 -4.80
CA LEU A 237 -11.70 -20.89 -4.75
C LEU A 237 -12.90 -21.61 -5.37
N SER A 238 -14.09 -21.02 -5.26
CA SER A 238 -15.34 -21.52 -5.82
C SER A 238 -15.31 -21.78 -7.34
N TYR A 239 -14.38 -21.15 -8.07
CA TYR A 239 -14.17 -21.33 -9.51
C TYR A 239 -13.53 -22.68 -9.89
N GLY A 240 -13.00 -23.39 -8.89
CA GLY A 240 -12.41 -24.72 -9.05
C GLY A 240 -10.91 -24.71 -9.29
N PHE A 241 -10.26 -25.78 -8.82
CA PHE A 241 -8.79 -25.91 -8.78
C PHE A 241 -8.10 -25.75 -10.14
N PHE A 242 -8.67 -26.31 -11.21
CA PHE A 242 -8.06 -26.24 -12.53
C PHE A 242 -8.00 -24.81 -13.09
N LYS A 243 -9.03 -23.99 -12.84
CA LYS A 243 -9.06 -22.58 -13.28
C LYS A 243 -8.05 -21.73 -12.49
N ILE A 244 -7.92 -22.00 -11.19
CA ILE A 244 -6.91 -21.38 -10.32
C ILE A 244 -5.48 -21.69 -10.80
N ALA A 245 -5.21 -22.95 -11.13
CA ALA A 245 -3.90 -23.38 -11.59
C ALA A 245 -3.50 -22.73 -12.92
N THR A 246 -4.46 -22.50 -13.82
CA THR A 246 -4.21 -21.84 -15.12
C THR A 246 -3.94 -20.34 -15.00
N ASP A 247 -4.45 -19.68 -13.96
CA ASP A 247 -4.33 -18.23 -13.76
C ASP A 247 -3.12 -17.83 -12.89
N GLN A 248 -2.13 -18.72 -12.71
CA GLN A 248 -0.96 -18.49 -11.84
C GLN A 248 -1.36 -18.02 -10.42
N THR A 249 -2.48 -18.53 -9.93
CA THR A 249 -2.98 -18.23 -8.60
C THR A 249 -2.41 -19.24 -7.60
N HIS A 250 -1.92 -18.73 -6.49
CA HIS A 250 -1.29 -19.49 -5.42
C HIS A 250 -2.12 -19.38 -4.14
N TYR A 251 -2.07 -20.41 -3.31
CA TYR A 251 -2.70 -20.41 -1.99
C TYR A 251 -1.70 -20.91 -0.94
N LEU A 252 -1.56 -20.17 0.15
CA LEU A 252 -0.93 -20.67 1.37
C LEU A 252 -2.03 -21.19 2.29
N VAL A 253 -1.90 -22.44 2.73
CA VAL A 253 -2.86 -23.14 3.57
C VAL A 253 -2.28 -23.33 4.96
N ALA A 254 -2.96 -22.80 5.97
CA ALA A 254 -2.64 -23.02 7.38
C ALA A 254 -3.22 -24.35 7.86
N LYS A 255 -2.39 -25.14 8.53
CA LYS A 255 -2.75 -26.43 9.11
C LYS A 255 -2.31 -26.54 10.57
N GLU A 256 -3.12 -27.25 11.35
CA GLU A 256 -2.75 -27.68 12.70
C GLU A 256 -3.11 -29.16 12.86
N LYS A 257 -2.14 -29.98 13.27
CA LYS A 257 -2.31 -31.44 13.44
C LYS A 257 -2.96 -32.13 12.22
N GLY A 258 -2.66 -31.66 11.01
CA GLY A 258 -3.18 -32.18 9.74
C GLY A 258 -4.55 -31.64 9.32
N VAL A 259 -5.24 -30.87 10.17
CA VAL A 259 -6.51 -30.22 9.86
C VAL A 259 -6.24 -28.90 9.14
N THR A 260 -6.98 -28.63 8.06
CA THR A 260 -6.94 -27.34 7.37
C THR A 260 -7.74 -26.32 8.16
N LEU A 261 -7.08 -25.26 8.60
CA LEU A 261 -7.69 -24.16 9.34
C LEU A 261 -8.17 -23.09 8.38
N GLY A 262 -7.30 -22.60 7.50
CA GLY A 262 -7.69 -21.61 6.50
C GLY A 262 -6.68 -21.50 5.36
N ALA A 263 -6.95 -20.59 4.41
CA ALA A 263 -6.03 -20.29 3.34
C ALA A 263 -6.08 -18.84 2.88
N ILE A 264 -4.98 -18.35 2.32
CA ILE A 264 -4.90 -17.04 1.67
C ILE A 264 -4.50 -17.21 0.21
N GLY A 265 -5.32 -16.69 -0.69
CA GLY A 265 -5.15 -16.76 -2.15
C GLY A 265 -4.52 -15.49 -2.71
N PHE A 266 -3.57 -15.62 -3.64
CA PHE A 266 -2.85 -14.49 -4.23
C PHE A 266 -2.33 -14.81 -5.64
N THR A 267 -2.08 -13.77 -6.44
CA THR A 267 -1.37 -13.87 -7.73
C THR A 267 -0.01 -13.21 -7.64
N ILE A 268 0.91 -13.64 -8.52
CA ILE A 268 2.24 -13.06 -8.66
C ILE A 268 2.42 -12.56 -10.09
N ASP A 269 2.67 -11.27 -10.25
CA ASP A 269 3.13 -10.69 -11.50
C ASP A 269 4.66 -10.59 -11.46
N ASN A 270 5.31 -11.42 -12.28
CA ASN A 270 6.77 -11.48 -12.34
C ASN A 270 7.41 -10.28 -13.06
N ILE A 271 6.65 -9.59 -13.91
CA ILE A 271 7.10 -8.39 -14.64
C ILE A 271 7.03 -7.20 -13.69
N ASP A 272 5.85 -6.97 -13.10
CA ASP A 272 5.64 -5.89 -12.14
C ASP A 272 6.29 -6.15 -10.77
N LYS A 273 6.82 -7.36 -10.53
CA LYS A 273 7.24 -7.82 -9.19
C LYS A 273 6.17 -7.49 -8.15
N LYS A 274 4.93 -7.85 -8.47
CA LYS A 274 3.74 -7.46 -7.72
C LYS A 274 3.01 -8.69 -7.21
N VAL A 275 2.57 -8.64 -5.97
CA VAL A 275 1.64 -9.63 -5.40
C VAL A 275 0.29 -8.96 -5.21
N LYS A 276 -0.78 -9.58 -5.71
CA LYS A 276 -2.15 -9.15 -5.44
C LYS A 276 -2.87 -10.24 -4.67
N VAL A 277 -3.34 -9.89 -3.48
CA VAL A 277 -4.12 -10.81 -2.64
C VAL A 277 -5.56 -10.83 -3.14
N LEU A 278 -6.12 -12.04 -3.29
CA LEU A 278 -7.42 -12.25 -3.91
C LEU A 278 -8.50 -12.53 -2.87
N GLU A 279 -8.19 -13.36 -1.88
CA GLU A 279 -9.15 -13.76 -0.87
C GLU A 279 -8.46 -14.34 0.37
N LEU A 280 -9.20 -14.38 1.47
CA LEU A 280 -8.84 -15.04 2.72
C LEU A 280 -9.99 -15.93 3.15
N ILE A 281 -9.71 -17.22 3.28
CA ILE A 281 -10.68 -18.27 3.59
C ILE A 281 -10.42 -18.72 5.02
N GLU A 282 -11.02 -18.04 6.00
CA GLU A 282 -10.98 -18.46 7.41
C GLU A 282 -12.00 -17.74 8.31
N PHE A 283 -12.25 -18.28 9.51
CA PHE A 283 -13.06 -17.67 10.58
C PHE A 283 -12.28 -17.34 11.88
N ASP A 284 -11.14 -17.96 12.15
CA ASP A 284 -10.31 -17.70 13.34
C ASP A 284 -9.32 -16.55 13.14
N ASP A 285 -9.32 -15.60 14.09
CA ASP A 285 -8.52 -14.38 14.01
C ASP A 285 -7.01 -14.63 14.10
N GLU A 286 -6.56 -15.63 14.86
CA GLU A 286 -5.13 -15.96 14.96
C GLU A 286 -4.62 -16.52 13.62
N VAL A 287 -5.43 -17.36 12.97
CA VAL A 287 -5.09 -17.93 11.65
C VAL A 287 -5.07 -16.83 10.58
N LYS A 288 -6.02 -15.88 10.61
CA LYS A 288 -6.00 -14.72 9.69
C LYS A 288 -4.72 -13.91 9.83
N GLY A 289 -4.39 -13.49 11.05
CA GLY A 289 -3.22 -12.66 11.27
C GLY A 289 -1.92 -13.38 10.90
N TYR A 290 -1.81 -14.68 11.21
CA TYR A 290 -0.66 -15.48 10.80
C TYR A 290 -0.55 -15.67 9.27
N LEU A 291 -1.66 -15.95 8.57
CA LEU A 291 -1.65 -16.09 7.11
C LEU A 291 -1.24 -14.77 6.43
N LEU A 292 -1.76 -13.64 6.91
CA LEU A 292 -1.42 -12.30 6.40
C LEU A 292 0.05 -11.98 6.62
N SER A 293 0.56 -12.12 7.85
CA SER A 293 1.95 -11.83 8.17
C SER A 293 2.92 -12.74 7.41
N THR A 294 2.57 -14.03 7.29
CA THR A 294 3.34 -15.01 6.51
C THR A 294 3.36 -14.66 5.02
N LEU A 295 2.21 -14.32 4.43
CA LEU A 295 2.14 -13.94 3.02
C LEU A 295 2.97 -12.69 2.74
N VAL A 296 2.88 -11.66 3.58
CA VAL A 296 3.66 -10.42 3.42
C VAL A 296 5.16 -10.69 3.47
N LYS A 297 5.59 -11.55 4.41
CA LYS A 297 6.98 -12.00 4.53
C LYS A 297 7.43 -12.76 3.28
N GLN A 298 6.70 -13.81 2.88
CA GLN A 298 7.04 -14.61 1.70
C GLN A 298 6.98 -13.81 0.39
N SER A 299 6.03 -12.89 0.26
CA SER A 299 5.95 -11.96 -0.89
C SER A 299 7.27 -11.23 -1.09
N THR A 300 7.87 -10.75 0.01
CA THR A 300 9.13 -10.01 -0.03
C THR A 300 10.33 -10.95 -0.22
N GLU A 301 10.45 -11.98 0.62
CA GLU A 301 11.66 -12.82 0.72
C GLU A 301 11.72 -13.91 -0.36
N LYS A 302 10.61 -14.62 -0.60
CA LYS A 302 10.54 -15.77 -1.52
C LYS A 302 10.21 -15.31 -2.95
N TYR A 303 9.22 -14.43 -3.09
CA TYR A 303 8.71 -14.02 -4.39
C TYR A 303 9.35 -12.73 -4.93
N GLY A 304 10.17 -12.04 -4.12
CA GLY A 304 10.87 -10.82 -4.53
C GLY A 304 9.93 -9.66 -4.89
N ALA A 305 8.72 -9.67 -4.33
CA ALA A 305 7.70 -8.66 -4.59
C ALA A 305 8.15 -7.30 -4.05
N LYS A 306 8.04 -6.31 -4.92
CA LYS A 306 8.29 -4.90 -4.64
C LYS A 306 7.01 -4.16 -4.26
N TYR A 307 5.87 -4.61 -4.80
CA TYR A 307 4.57 -4.03 -4.55
C TYR A 307 3.59 -5.13 -4.11
N ILE A 308 2.88 -4.93 -3.00
CA ILE A 308 1.84 -5.84 -2.54
C ILE A 308 0.54 -5.06 -2.47
N GLU A 309 -0.53 -5.56 -3.10
CA GLU A 309 -1.84 -4.90 -3.21
C GLU A 309 -2.95 -5.77 -2.61
N MET A 310 -3.87 -5.14 -1.89
CA MET A 310 -5.02 -5.78 -1.27
C MET A 310 -6.25 -4.88 -1.35
N ASP A 311 -7.35 -5.39 -1.89
CA ASP A 311 -8.66 -4.74 -1.88
C ASP A 311 -9.44 -5.29 -0.68
N ILE A 312 -9.68 -4.45 0.34
CA ILE A 312 -10.32 -4.86 1.60
C ILE A 312 -11.63 -4.14 1.89
N SER A 313 -12.47 -4.75 2.71
CA SER A 313 -13.74 -4.17 3.15
C SER A 313 -13.53 -2.90 3.97
N ALA A 314 -14.22 -1.82 3.58
CA ALA A 314 -14.33 -0.62 4.41
C ALA A 314 -15.22 -0.82 5.66
N TYR A 315 -15.71 -2.04 5.92
CA TYR A 315 -16.49 -2.41 7.10
C TYR A 315 -15.72 -3.32 8.07
N SER A 316 -14.42 -3.56 7.81
CA SER A 316 -13.56 -4.44 8.61
C SER A 316 -12.38 -3.65 9.22
N PRO A 317 -12.61 -2.86 10.29
CA PRO A 317 -11.55 -2.05 10.91
C PRO A 317 -10.39 -2.89 11.46
N GLN A 318 -10.65 -4.10 11.96
CA GLN A 318 -9.61 -5.05 12.41
C GLN A 318 -8.67 -5.46 11.27
N MET A 319 -9.21 -5.78 10.08
CA MET A 319 -8.41 -6.03 8.87
C MET A 319 -7.59 -4.81 8.46
N GLN A 320 -8.21 -3.63 8.44
CA GLN A 320 -7.55 -2.37 8.11
C GLN A 320 -6.37 -2.09 9.06
N LYS A 321 -6.58 -2.23 10.38
CA LYS A 321 -5.54 -2.07 11.40
C LYS A 321 -4.42 -3.09 11.26
N THR A 322 -4.75 -4.33 10.89
CA THR A 322 -3.76 -5.39 10.64
C THR A 322 -2.85 -5.01 9.47
N LEU A 323 -3.42 -4.59 8.34
CA LEU A 323 -2.62 -4.17 7.18
C LEU A 323 -1.80 -2.92 7.49
N ASP A 324 -2.35 -1.96 8.22
CA ASP A 324 -1.62 -0.78 8.68
C ASP A 324 -0.38 -1.16 9.51
N ARG A 325 -0.52 -2.10 10.47
CA ARG A 325 0.59 -2.66 11.26
C ARG A 325 1.61 -3.40 10.41
N LEU A 326 1.16 -4.10 9.37
CA LEU A 326 2.02 -4.80 8.42
C LEU A 326 2.71 -3.84 7.42
N GLY A 327 2.48 -2.53 7.54
CA GLY A 327 3.16 -1.50 6.74
C GLY A 327 2.48 -1.18 5.41
N PHE A 328 1.20 -1.53 5.26
CA PHE A 328 0.38 -1.07 4.15
C PHE A 328 -0.10 0.36 4.39
N VAL A 329 -0.41 1.05 3.30
CA VAL A 329 -1.03 2.37 3.27
C VAL A 329 -2.26 2.35 2.36
N PRO A 330 -3.28 3.17 2.61
CA PRO A 330 -4.36 3.35 1.65
C PRO A 330 -3.83 4.02 0.38
N VAL A 331 -4.20 3.47 -0.78
CA VAL A 331 -3.87 4.03 -2.10
C VAL A 331 -5.11 4.35 -2.92
N ALA A 332 -6.27 3.75 -2.62
CA ALA A 332 -7.56 4.18 -3.16
C ALA A 332 -8.72 3.86 -2.22
N TYR A 333 -9.81 4.61 -2.34
CA TYR A 333 -11.09 4.31 -1.71
C TYR A 333 -12.20 4.26 -2.76
N CYS A 334 -12.94 3.16 -2.79
CA CYS A 334 -13.86 2.81 -3.87
C CYS A 334 -15.27 2.56 -3.30
N PRO A 335 -16.13 3.59 -3.24
CA PRO A 335 -17.49 3.42 -2.76
C PRO A 335 -18.30 2.47 -3.65
N SER A 336 -19.11 1.61 -3.04
CA SER A 336 -20.05 0.72 -3.74
C SER A 336 -19.40 -0.20 -4.79
N MET A 337 -18.13 -0.58 -4.61
CA MET A 337 -17.37 -1.34 -5.62
C MET A 337 -17.77 -2.81 -5.70
N VAL A 338 -18.01 -3.48 -4.58
CA VAL A 338 -18.21 -4.94 -4.53
C VAL A 338 -19.64 -5.29 -4.20
N PHE A 339 -20.25 -6.27 -4.89
CA PHE A 339 -21.62 -6.70 -4.62
C PHE A 339 -21.64 -7.97 -3.77
N ARG A 340 -22.34 -7.92 -2.63
CA ARG A 340 -22.47 -9.07 -1.73
C ARG A 340 -23.90 -9.20 -1.22
N GLY A 341 -24.52 -10.34 -1.51
CA GLY A 341 -25.90 -10.62 -1.13
C GLY A 341 -26.85 -9.67 -1.84
N VAL A 342 -27.33 -8.65 -1.11
CA VAL A 342 -28.29 -7.65 -1.60
C VAL A 342 -27.75 -6.22 -1.54
N GLU A 343 -26.50 -6.04 -1.09
CA GLU A 343 -25.89 -4.73 -0.87
C GLU A 343 -24.56 -4.62 -1.62
N ARG A 344 -24.10 -3.38 -1.81
CA ARG A 344 -22.77 -3.05 -2.31
C ARG A 344 -21.90 -2.49 -1.21
N LEU A 345 -20.67 -3.00 -1.13
CA LEU A 345 -19.68 -2.65 -0.14
C LEU A 345 -18.67 -1.66 -0.71
N ASP A 346 -18.32 -0.69 0.12
CA ASP A 346 -17.17 0.19 -0.06
C ASP A 346 -15.89 -0.58 0.20
N ILE A 347 -14.88 -0.32 -0.63
CA ILE A 347 -13.59 -0.99 -0.62
C ILE A 347 -12.48 0.02 -0.36
N VAL A 348 -11.49 -0.39 0.43
CA VAL A 348 -10.22 0.31 0.56
C VAL A 348 -9.16 -0.51 -0.15
N ARG A 349 -8.49 0.09 -1.14
CA ARG A 349 -7.28 -0.50 -1.72
C ARG A 349 -6.09 -0.10 -0.88
N MET A 350 -5.41 -1.08 -0.34
CA MET A 350 -4.22 -0.94 0.49
C MET A 350 -3.01 -1.46 -0.29
N ALA A 351 -1.87 -0.77 -0.20
CA ALA A 351 -0.63 -1.21 -0.81
C ALA A 351 0.57 -1.13 0.14
N LYS A 352 1.51 -2.05 -0.02
CA LYS A 352 2.82 -2.02 0.64
C LYS A 352 3.92 -1.95 -0.41
N LEU A 353 4.78 -0.96 -0.28
CA LEU A 353 5.95 -0.76 -1.15
C LEU A 353 7.21 -1.20 -0.41
N ASN A 354 7.91 -2.18 -0.97
CA ASN A 354 9.20 -2.67 -0.46
C ASN A 354 10.38 -1.96 -1.13
N PHE A 355 10.19 -0.69 -1.49
CA PHE A 355 11.17 0.18 -2.12
C PHE A 355 10.78 1.66 -1.88
N PRO A 356 11.74 2.59 -1.89
CA PRO A 356 11.42 4.00 -1.76
C PRO A 356 10.65 4.48 -3.00
N PRO A 357 9.48 5.14 -2.84
CA PRO A 357 8.73 5.64 -3.98
C PRO A 357 9.53 6.73 -4.72
N ASP A 358 9.49 6.68 -6.05
CA ASP A 358 10.04 7.71 -6.94
C ASP A 358 8.90 8.45 -7.63
N VAL A 359 8.65 9.66 -7.17
CA VAL A 359 7.52 10.49 -7.59
C VAL A 359 7.97 11.80 -8.23
N LYS A 360 9.11 11.78 -8.92
CA LYS A 360 9.62 12.94 -9.67
C LYS A 360 8.80 13.17 -10.95
N ASN A 361 8.70 14.44 -11.36
CA ASN A 361 8.15 14.85 -12.65
C ASN A 361 6.69 14.44 -12.95
N LEU A 362 5.82 14.36 -11.94
CA LEU A 362 4.40 14.03 -12.14
C LEU A 362 3.64 15.16 -12.84
N LYS A 363 2.76 14.79 -13.77
CA LYS A 363 1.80 15.69 -14.44
C LYS A 363 0.38 15.32 -13.98
N LEU A 364 -0.07 15.98 -12.92
CA LEU A 364 -1.36 15.72 -12.27
C LEU A 364 -2.35 16.86 -12.52
N THR A 365 -3.62 16.51 -12.71
CA THR A 365 -4.76 17.44 -12.58
C THR A 365 -4.93 17.88 -11.13
N ASP A 366 -5.73 18.92 -10.87
CA ASP A 366 -5.91 19.42 -9.50
C ASP A 366 -6.61 18.39 -8.60
N MET A 367 -7.60 17.65 -9.11
CA MET A 367 -8.23 16.55 -8.38
C MET A 367 -7.23 15.44 -8.04
N SER A 368 -6.36 15.11 -8.99
CA SER A 368 -5.35 14.06 -8.82
C SER A 368 -4.25 14.45 -7.81
N LYS A 369 -3.92 15.75 -7.70
CA LYS A 369 -2.92 16.26 -6.73
C LYS A 369 -3.35 16.02 -5.29
N ASP A 370 -4.65 16.12 -5.00
CA ASP A 370 -5.14 15.89 -3.64
C ASP A 370 -4.95 14.42 -3.23
N MET A 371 -5.30 13.48 -4.11
CA MET A 371 -5.09 12.05 -3.85
C MET A 371 -3.62 11.68 -3.74
N PHE A 372 -2.78 12.27 -4.58
CA PHE A 372 -1.33 12.14 -4.47
C PHE A 372 -0.81 12.55 -3.09
N LYS A 373 -1.20 13.73 -2.59
CA LYS A 373 -0.73 14.22 -1.29
C LYS A 373 -1.13 13.29 -0.15
N LEU A 374 -2.36 12.77 -0.17
CA LEU A 374 -2.86 11.86 0.86
C LEU A 374 -2.07 10.54 0.86
N ALA A 375 -1.97 9.87 -0.30
CA ALA A 375 -1.24 8.60 -0.41
C ALA A 375 0.26 8.75 -0.06
N MET A 376 0.91 9.84 -0.49
CA MET A 376 2.33 10.05 -0.21
C MET A 376 2.62 10.39 1.24
N LYS A 377 1.73 11.13 1.91
CA LYS A 377 1.87 11.43 3.33
C LYS A 377 1.95 10.14 4.16
N ASP A 378 1.08 9.18 3.89
CA ASP A 378 1.05 7.92 4.63
C ASP A 378 2.30 7.08 4.35
N LEU A 379 2.79 7.07 3.10
CA LEU A 379 4.05 6.43 2.76
C LEU A 379 5.25 7.06 3.45
N GLU A 380 5.31 8.38 3.55
CA GLU A 380 6.36 9.08 4.28
C GLU A 380 6.34 8.71 5.76
N VAL A 381 5.15 8.67 6.38
CA VAL A 381 4.98 8.23 7.77
C VAL A 381 5.46 6.79 7.95
N LYS A 382 5.06 5.86 7.06
CA LYS A 382 5.54 4.46 7.13
C LYS A 382 7.04 4.35 6.88
N LYS A 383 7.60 5.13 5.96
CA LYS A 383 9.04 5.16 5.69
C LYS A 383 9.82 5.60 6.92
N ILE A 384 9.38 6.67 7.58
CA ILE A 384 9.98 7.15 8.83
C ILE A 384 9.89 6.05 9.90
N GLY A 385 8.74 5.39 10.04
CA GLY A 385 8.57 4.26 10.96
C GLY A 385 9.52 3.07 10.67
N MET A 386 9.77 2.77 9.39
CA MET A 386 10.73 1.74 8.99
C MET A 386 12.19 2.18 9.27
N GLU A 387 12.55 3.42 8.96
CA GLU A 387 13.88 3.98 9.26
C GLU A 387 14.13 3.98 10.77
N ILE A 388 13.13 4.35 11.57
CA ILE A 388 13.17 4.25 13.02
C ILE A 388 13.35 2.80 13.46
N THR A 389 12.53 1.86 12.96
CA THR A 389 12.63 0.42 13.30
C THR A 389 14.02 -0.15 13.00
N GLU A 390 14.63 0.25 11.88
CA GLU A 390 15.97 -0.22 11.50
C GLU A 390 17.06 0.38 12.40
N VAL A 391 16.96 1.67 12.71
CA VAL A 391 17.87 2.34 13.63
C VAL A 391 17.74 1.76 15.04
N THR A 392 16.52 1.52 15.52
CA THR A 392 16.28 0.94 16.84
C THR A 392 16.77 -0.50 16.89
N ARG A 393 16.53 -1.31 15.85
CA ARG A 393 17.08 -2.68 15.76
C ARG A 393 18.59 -2.74 15.91
N ASN A 394 19.29 -1.80 15.28
CA ASN A 394 20.75 -1.70 15.32
C ASN A 394 21.28 -0.89 16.50
N SER A 395 20.40 -0.37 17.36
CA SER A 395 20.76 0.42 18.53
C SER A 395 21.04 -0.47 19.73
N ASP A 396 22.06 -0.08 20.50
CA ASP A 396 22.50 -0.82 21.68
C ASP A 396 21.41 -0.97 22.76
N ILE A 397 20.52 0.02 22.91
CA ILE A 397 19.46 0.00 23.93
C ILE A 397 18.35 -1.01 23.59
N PHE A 398 18.13 -1.32 22.32
CA PHE A 398 17.00 -2.13 21.86
C PHE A 398 17.40 -3.51 21.32
N GLN A 399 18.67 -3.88 21.42
CA GLN A 399 19.13 -5.22 21.06
C GLN A 399 18.41 -6.30 21.88
N GLY A 400 17.87 -7.30 21.19
CA GLY A 400 17.13 -8.42 21.78
C GLY A 400 15.61 -8.24 21.83
N LEU A 401 15.10 -7.11 21.34
CA LEU A 401 13.65 -6.94 21.11
C LEU A 401 13.21 -7.69 19.84
N SER A 402 11.98 -8.20 19.89
CA SER A 402 11.29 -8.78 18.74
C SER A 402 10.83 -7.72 17.73
N ASP A 403 10.47 -8.14 16.52
CA ASP A 403 9.95 -7.22 15.48
C ASP A 403 8.67 -6.51 15.92
N GLY A 404 7.80 -7.20 16.67
CA GLY A 404 6.59 -6.61 17.24
C GLY A 404 6.91 -5.51 18.26
N GLU A 405 7.88 -5.75 19.13
CA GLU A 405 8.34 -4.78 20.13
C GLU A 405 9.02 -3.56 19.51
N LEU A 406 9.87 -3.78 18.49
CA LEU A 406 10.49 -2.69 17.74
C LEU A 406 9.46 -1.84 16.99
N SER A 407 8.40 -2.47 16.46
CA SER A 407 7.29 -1.78 15.82
C SER A 407 6.49 -0.92 16.81
N GLN A 408 6.22 -1.42 18.02
CA GLN A 408 5.60 -0.63 19.10
C GLN A 408 6.47 0.57 19.49
N LEU A 409 7.80 0.37 19.59
CA LEU A 409 8.75 1.46 19.83
C LEU A 409 8.74 2.51 18.72
N ALA A 410 8.71 2.08 17.45
CA ALA A 410 8.73 3.00 16.32
C ALA A 410 7.51 3.95 16.31
N GLN A 411 6.36 3.53 16.86
CA GLN A 411 5.16 4.36 16.94
C GLN A 411 5.28 5.54 17.92
N ILE A 412 6.12 5.44 18.95
CA ILE A 412 6.34 6.52 19.94
C ILE A 412 7.59 7.36 19.63
N CYS A 413 8.31 7.05 18.56
CA CYS A 413 9.55 7.68 18.17
C CYS A 413 9.35 8.75 17.10
N LYS A 414 10.27 9.72 17.02
CA LYS A 414 10.35 10.71 15.94
C LYS A 414 11.74 10.75 15.34
N MET A 415 11.86 10.98 14.04
CA MET A 415 13.15 11.24 13.39
C MET A 415 13.39 12.75 13.29
N VAL A 416 14.51 13.24 13.80
CA VAL A 416 14.89 14.66 13.77
C VAL A 416 16.28 14.83 13.15
N SER A 417 16.44 15.81 12.28
CA SER A 417 17.72 16.12 11.61
C SER A 417 18.34 17.39 12.18
N TYR A 418 19.65 17.38 12.36
CA TYR A 418 20.47 18.50 12.82
C TYR A 418 21.62 18.75 11.85
N LYS A 419 21.98 20.02 11.62
CA LYS A 419 23.15 20.43 10.86
C LYS A 419 24.42 20.35 11.69
N ALA A 420 25.57 20.24 11.03
CA ALA A 420 26.87 20.26 11.70
C ALA A 420 27.05 21.51 12.58
N GLY A 421 27.47 21.32 13.84
CA GLY A 421 27.70 22.38 14.81
C GLY A 421 26.46 22.79 15.62
N GLU A 422 25.29 22.22 15.36
CA GLU A 422 24.08 22.48 16.15
C GLU A 422 24.14 21.77 17.51
N THR A 423 23.64 22.47 18.54
CA THR A 423 23.51 21.92 19.89
C THR A 423 22.17 21.17 20.00
N ILE A 424 22.23 19.89 20.33
CA ILE A 424 21.05 19.04 20.53
C ILE A 424 20.45 19.28 21.91
N CYS A 425 21.29 19.38 22.95
CA CYS A 425 20.88 19.71 24.30
C CYS A 425 22.01 20.41 25.05
N CYS A 426 21.67 21.21 26.05
CA CYS A 426 22.62 21.93 26.89
C CYS A 426 22.75 21.32 28.28
N GLU A 427 23.94 21.39 28.86
CA GLU A 427 24.15 21.09 30.28
C GLU A 427 23.22 21.94 31.17
N GLY A 428 22.58 21.30 32.16
CA GLY A 428 21.62 21.92 33.08
C GLY A 428 20.19 22.00 32.55
N GLU A 429 19.96 21.67 31.28
CA GLU A 429 18.61 21.65 30.70
C GLU A 429 17.78 20.47 31.24
N CYS A 430 16.52 20.72 31.59
CA CYS A 430 15.58 19.64 31.84
C CYS A 430 15.10 19.09 30.50
N GLY A 431 15.33 17.80 30.25
CA GLY A 431 14.88 17.14 29.02
C GLY A 431 14.18 15.83 29.34
N ASN A 432 12.99 15.67 28.76
CA ASN A 432 12.18 14.45 28.88
C ASN A 432 12.37 13.52 27.68
N GLU A 433 13.40 13.75 26.87
CA GLU A 433 13.67 12.98 25.67
C GLU A 433 14.91 12.12 25.81
N ILE A 434 14.91 11.04 25.05
CA ILE A 434 16.02 10.12 24.88
C ILE A 434 16.31 10.07 23.41
N PHE A 435 17.59 9.93 23.08
CA PHE A 435 18.03 10.03 21.72
C PHE A 435 18.87 8.82 21.32
N VAL A 436 18.67 8.35 20.10
CA VAL A 436 19.56 7.39 19.44
C VAL A 436 20.11 8.06 18.20
N LEU A 437 21.44 8.08 18.06
CA LEU A 437 22.08 8.65 16.87
C LEU A 437 21.89 7.70 15.68
N ALA A 438 21.02 8.06 14.74
CA ALA A 438 20.69 7.26 13.56
C ALA A 438 21.77 7.36 12.48
N GLU A 439 22.32 8.56 12.27
CA GLU A 439 23.33 8.88 11.28
C GLU A 439 24.15 10.07 11.78
N GLY A 440 25.45 10.10 11.49
CA GLY A 440 26.34 11.23 11.82
C GLY A 440 27.22 10.99 13.05
N ARG A 441 27.57 12.07 13.75
CA ARG A 441 28.49 12.08 14.90
C ARG A 441 28.23 13.28 15.77
N ALA A 442 28.27 13.10 17.09
CA ALA A 442 28.14 14.21 18.04
C ALA A 442 29.22 14.17 19.13
N SER A 443 29.62 15.34 19.60
CA SER A 443 30.56 15.52 20.70
C SER A 443 29.83 15.84 22.00
N VAL A 444 30.15 15.10 23.06
CA VAL A 444 29.74 15.43 24.43
C VAL A 444 30.72 16.46 24.99
N ARG A 445 30.23 17.59 25.46
CA ARG A 445 31.06 18.68 26.00
C ARG A 445 30.60 19.06 27.40
N ALA A 446 31.53 19.16 28.34
CA ALA A 446 31.25 19.58 29.72
C ALA A 446 32.38 20.46 30.25
N ILE A 447 32.13 21.15 31.36
CA ILE A 447 33.13 21.94 32.08
C ILE A 447 33.81 21.03 33.13
N ARG A 448 35.05 20.58 32.87
CA ARG A 448 35.82 19.77 33.83
C ARG A 448 36.77 20.58 34.69
N THR A 449 37.49 21.55 34.12
CA THR A 449 38.47 22.39 34.82
C THR A 449 38.50 23.81 34.22
N GLY A 450 38.38 24.84 35.07
CA GLY A 450 38.33 26.24 34.65
C GLY A 450 36.96 26.70 34.15
N LYS A 451 36.92 27.54 33.09
CA LYS A 451 35.68 28.12 32.51
C LYS A 451 35.39 27.70 31.06
N LYS A 452 36.21 26.85 30.43
CA LYS A 452 36.01 26.45 29.02
C LYS A 452 35.39 25.05 28.93
N ARG A 453 34.39 24.91 28.06
CA ARG A 453 33.79 23.61 27.70
C ARG A 453 34.76 22.82 26.83
N SER A 454 35.07 21.58 27.23
CA SER A 454 35.96 20.67 26.49
C SER A 454 35.20 19.42 26.05
N LYS A 455 35.60 18.83 24.91
CA LYS A 455 35.08 17.54 24.46
C LYS A 455 35.51 16.44 25.44
N ILE A 456 34.53 15.77 26.04
CA ILE A 456 34.75 14.67 27.01
C ILE A 456 34.34 13.31 26.46
N GLY A 457 33.65 13.28 25.32
CA GLY A 457 33.22 12.04 24.68
C GLY A 457 32.73 12.27 23.25
N THR A 458 32.54 11.17 22.53
CA THR A 458 31.92 11.17 21.19
C THR A 458 30.79 10.14 21.21
N ILE A 459 29.67 10.52 20.61
CA ILE A 459 28.54 9.64 20.32
C ILE A 459 28.61 9.24 18.86
N THR A 460 28.55 7.95 18.59
CA THR A 460 28.53 7.37 17.24
C THR A 460 27.19 6.73 16.91
N GLN A 461 26.99 6.40 15.63
CA GLN A 461 25.77 5.76 15.15
C GLN A 461 25.38 4.54 16.01
N GLY A 462 24.10 4.41 16.34
CA GLY A 462 23.54 3.37 17.19
C GLY A 462 23.70 3.62 18.70
N GLU A 463 24.50 4.60 19.10
CA GLU A 463 24.65 4.95 20.51
C GLU A 463 23.49 5.82 21.00
N ILE A 464 23.04 5.51 22.21
CA ILE A 464 22.05 6.27 22.95
C ILE A 464 22.71 7.44 23.70
N PHE A 465 21.97 8.51 23.92
CA PHE A 465 22.26 9.50 24.94
C PHE A 465 21.00 10.08 25.58
N GLY A 466 21.17 10.69 26.76
CA GLY A 466 20.06 11.21 27.56
C GLY A 466 19.46 10.18 28.51
N GLU A 467 20.03 8.98 28.60
CA GLU A 467 19.54 7.87 29.42
C GLU A 467 19.52 8.18 30.93
N MET A 468 20.36 9.11 31.40
CA MET A 468 20.42 9.51 32.82
C MET A 468 19.14 10.21 33.27
N SER A 469 18.43 10.93 32.38
CA SER A 469 17.19 11.61 32.75
C SER A 469 16.00 10.64 32.91
N ILE A 470 16.11 9.42 32.37
CA ILE A 470 15.15 8.34 32.68
C ILE A 470 15.45 7.70 34.03
N ILE A 471 16.72 7.44 34.32
CA ILE A 471 17.10 6.64 35.49
C ILE A 471 17.03 7.45 36.79
N GLU A 472 17.45 8.71 36.76
CA GLU A 472 17.64 9.52 37.97
C GLU A 472 16.83 10.83 37.99
N ASP A 473 16.01 11.10 36.97
CA ASP A 473 15.26 12.38 36.83
C ASP A 473 16.15 13.64 36.89
N LEU A 474 17.42 13.51 36.48
CA LEU A 474 18.38 14.61 36.53
C LEU A 474 18.36 15.48 35.25
N PRO A 475 18.68 16.78 35.36
CA PRO A 475 19.00 17.63 34.21
C PRO A 475 20.15 17.05 33.38
N ARG A 476 20.28 17.50 32.13
CA ARG A 476 21.39 17.10 31.25
C ARG A 476 22.73 17.42 31.91
N VAL A 477 23.63 16.44 31.98
CA VAL A 477 24.94 16.57 32.65
C VAL A 477 26.05 17.13 31.76
N ALA A 478 25.77 17.29 30.46
CA ALA A 478 26.72 17.79 29.47
C ALA A 478 25.96 18.32 28.25
N ASP A 479 26.61 19.19 27.48
CA ASP A 479 26.12 19.54 26.15
C ASP A 479 26.34 18.39 25.19
N LEU A 480 25.48 18.34 24.17
CA LEU A 480 25.72 17.56 22.99
C LEU A 480 25.65 18.43 21.75
N VAL A 481 26.73 18.41 20.97
CA VAL A 481 26.87 19.22 19.75
C VAL A 481 27.20 18.32 18.59
N THR A 482 26.50 18.45 17.46
CA THR A 482 26.78 17.67 16.26
C THR A 482 28.14 18.05 15.66
N ASP A 483 28.93 17.05 15.29
CA ASP A 483 30.21 17.24 14.59
C ASP A 483 30.00 17.32 13.06
N VAL A 484 28.92 16.72 12.55
CA VAL A 484 28.50 16.66 11.14
C VAL A 484 26.98 16.71 11.05
N ASP A 485 26.42 16.89 9.85
CA ASP A 485 24.98 16.70 9.61
C ASP A 485 24.56 15.33 10.15
N SER A 486 23.58 15.32 11.06
CA SER A 486 23.24 14.15 11.87
C SER A 486 21.72 13.96 11.93
N LYS A 487 21.29 12.70 12.03
CA LYS A 487 19.89 12.32 12.25
C LYS A 487 19.76 11.57 13.56
N LEU A 488 18.66 11.80 14.25
CA LEU A 488 18.39 11.23 15.56
C LEU A 488 16.98 10.69 15.64
N VAL A 489 16.85 9.51 16.24
CA VAL A 489 15.58 9.03 16.76
C VAL A 489 15.39 9.64 18.14
N VAL A 490 14.27 10.33 18.34
CA VAL A 490 13.87 10.98 19.58
C VAL A 490 12.71 10.21 20.17
N ILE A 491 12.80 9.88 21.46
CA ILE A 491 11.80 9.12 22.20
C ILE A 491 11.41 9.94 23.42
N ASP A 492 10.11 10.17 23.60
CA ASP A 492 9.62 10.78 24.82
C ASP A 492 9.70 9.79 25.98
N LYS A 493 10.18 10.26 27.14
CA LYS A 493 10.38 9.46 28.34
C LYS A 493 9.07 8.87 28.84
N PHE A 494 7.99 9.65 28.92
CA PHE A 494 6.71 9.18 29.44
C PHE A 494 6.10 8.11 28.54
N GLU A 495 6.19 8.30 27.23
CA GLU A 495 5.75 7.29 26.25
C GLU A 495 6.56 5.99 26.37
N LEU A 496 7.89 6.09 26.52
CA LEU A 496 8.74 4.91 26.71
C LEU A 496 8.42 4.18 28.02
N GLU A 497 8.28 4.90 29.13
CA GLU A 497 7.91 4.33 30.43
C GLU A 497 6.55 3.63 30.38
N ASN A 498 5.56 4.27 29.75
CA ASN A 498 4.24 3.66 29.54
C ASN A 498 4.34 2.37 28.72
N LEU A 499 5.14 2.35 27.66
CA LEU A 499 5.35 1.16 26.85
C LEU A 499 6.05 0.05 27.63
N MET A 500 7.09 0.38 28.41
CA MET A 500 7.80 -0.58 29.27
C MET A 500 6.89 -1.17 30.35
N ASN A 501 5.97 -0.37 30.90
CA ASN A 501 5.01 -0.83 31.91
C ASN A 501 3.94 -1.77 31.31
N ARG A 502 3.57 -1.56 30.05
CA ARG A 502 2.61 -2.42 29.33
C ARG A 502 3.24 -3.71 28.82
N ASN A 503 4.53 -3.66 28.47
CA ASN A 503 5.28 -4.81 27.96
C ASN A 503 6.51 -5.07 28.84
N CYS A 504 6.34 -5.95 29.83
CA CYS A 504 7.39 -6.28 30.81
C CYS A 504 8.65 -6.87 30.17
N HIS A 505 8.54 -7.61 29.06
CA HIS A 505 9.71 -8.15 28.36
C HIS A 505 10.52 -7.02 27.74
N LEU A 506 9.87 -6.13 26.99
CA LEU A 506 10.46 -4.92 26.43
C LEU A 506 11.14 -4.08 27.52
N GLY A 507 10.42 -3.77 28.60
CA GLY A 507 10.96 -2.99 29.71
C GLY A 507 12.22 -3.60 30.34
N LYS A 508 12.21 -4.92 30.56
CA LYS A 508 13.38 -5.65 31.07
C LYS A 508 14.59 -5.53 30.13
N VAL A 509 14.40 -5.76 28.83
CA VAL A 509 15.48 -5.70 27.83
C VAL A 509 16.06 -4.29 27.75
N VAL A 510 15.20 -3.28 27.66
CA VAL A 510 15.59 -1.87 27.59
C VAL A 510 16.41 -1.46 28.80
N MET A 511 15.93 -1.73 30.02
CA MET A 511 16.65 -1.37 31.26
C MET A 511 18.00 -2.10 31.39
N GLN A 512 18.06 -3.38 31.03
CA GLN A 512 19.33 -4.12 31.03
C GLN A 512 20.34 -3.54 30.04
N ASN A 513 19.89 -3.14 28.86
CA ASN A 513 20.76 -2.58 27.84
C ASN A 513 21.22 -1.16 28.18
N MET A 514 20.36 -0.35 28.81
CA MET A 514 20.74 0.96 29.37
C MET A 514 21.86 0.81 30.41
N ALA A 515 21.73 -0.13 31.36
CA ALA A 515 22.75 -0.39 32.36
C ALA A 515 24.10 -0.82 31.72
N LYS A 516 24.05 -1.71 30.72
CA LYS A 516 25.25 -2.10 29.93
C LYS A 516 25.85 -0.92 29.17
N GLY A 517 25.02 -0.05 28.59
CA GLY A 517 25.42 1.16 27.87
C GLY A 517 26.18 2.13 28.76
N LEU A 518 25.61 2.48 29.93
CA LEU A 518 26.25 3.32 30.94
C LEU A 518 27.57 2.72 31.42
N SER A 519 27.59 1.42 31.72
CA SER A 519 28.81 0.71 32.12
C SER A 519 29.91 0.79 31.05
N ARG A 520 29.56 0.71 29.76
CA ARG A 520 30.52 0.90 28.65
C ARG A 520 31.03 2.33 28.57
N LYS A 521 30.16 3.33 28.74
CA LYS A 521 30.55 4.75 28.73
C LYS A 521 31.49 5.09 29.88
N LEU A 522 31.22 4.59 31.09
CA LEU A 522 32.08 4.77 32.25
C LEU A 522 33.48 4.17 32.05
N ARG A 523 33.60 3.05 31.34
CA ARG A 523 34.91 2.45 31.00
C ARG A 523 35.71 3.25 29.96
N ARG A 524 35.09 4.19 29.24
CA ARG A 524 35.75 5.02 28.22
C ARG A 524 36.26 6.35 28.76
N ILE A 525 35.81 6.73 29.96
CA ILE A 525 36.22 7.93 30.70
C ILE A 525 37.41 7.58 31.59
#